data_AF-A0A2N3DBS0-F1
#
_entry.id   AF-A0A2N3DBS0-F1
#
_cell.length_a   1.000
_cell.length_b   1.000
_cell.length_c   1.000
_cell.angle_alpha   90.00
_cell.angle_beta   90.00
_cell.angle_gamma   90.00
#
_symmetry.space_group_name_H-M   'P 1'
#
loop_
_entity.id
_entity.type
_entity.pdbx_description
1 polymer ?
#
loop_
_entity_poly.entity_id
_entity_poly.type
_entity_poly.pdbx_seq_one_letter_code
_entity_poly.pdbx_strand_id
1 'polypeptide(L)'
;MFATLIALTLSATTQDVTTVSQEDRSGASRRAACQIDGTARQNCVFTPLFGDGSFQIDLSDDTAYRIVIDEPGVASVFSVFGPDNRIPLMWSYRRDSAKPACWVTDTADVSPRAICVYAAN
;
A
#
# COMPACT_ATOMS: atom_id res chain seq x y z
N MET A 1 -28.93 48.09 -6.60
CA MET A 1 -29.26 46.86 -7.34
C MET A 1 -27.94 46.17 -7.68
N PHE A 2 -27.42 45.30 -6.81
CA PHE A 2 -26.26 44.45 -7.10
C PHE A 2 -26.52 43.10 -6.43
N ALA A 3 -26.70 42.07 -7.25
CA ALA A 3 -26.93 40.70 -6.81
C ALA A 3 -25.56 40.00 -6.70
N THR A 4 -25.15 39.66 -5.48
CA THR A 4 -23.95 38.85 -5.24
C THR A 4 -24.32 37.38 -5.33
N LEU A 5 -23.90 36.72 -6.40
CA LEU A 5 -23.97 35.27 -6.54
C LEU A 5 -22.81 34.64 -5.76
N ILE A 6 -23.13 33.99 -4.63
CA ILE A 6 -22.20 33.13 -3.90
C ILE A 6 -22.19 31.78 -4.61
N ALA A 7 -21.14 31.50 -5.37
CA ALA A 7 -20.89 30.19 -5.95
C ALA A 7 -20.38 29.26 -4.83
N LEU A 8 -21.28 28.43 -4.29
CA LEU A 8 -20.94 27.30 -3.44
C LEU A 8 -20.27 26.23 -4.31
N THR A 9 -18.93 26.22 -4.34
CA THR A 9 -18.19 25.11 -4.94
C THR A 9 -18.39 23.87 -4.06
N LEU A 10 -19.20 22.93 -4.55
CA LEU A 10 -19.34 21.60 -3.99
C LEU A 10 -17.99 20.88 -4.15
N SER A 11 -17.15 20.91 -3.12
CA SER A 11 -16.00 20.00 -3.03
C SER A 11 -16.56 18.60 -2.79
N ALA A 12 -16.66 17.81 -3.85
CA ALA A 12 -16.94 16.38 -3.72
C ALA A 12 -15.77 15.75 -2.97
N THR A 13 -15.95 15.49 -1.67
CA THR A 13 -15.03 14.66 -0.90
C THR A 13 -15.25 13.22 -1.35
N THR A 14 -14.51 12.78 -2.36
CA THR A 14 -14.34 11.35 -2.59
C THR A 14 -13.62 10.80 -1.36
N GLN A 15 -14.36 10.10 -0.50
CA GLN A 15 -13.80 9.40 0.64
C GLN A 15 -12.90 8.29 0.11
N ASP A 16 -11.61 8.60 0.01
CA ASP A 16 -10.55 7.70 -0.43
C ASP A 16 -10.15 6.85 0.78
N VAL A 17 -10.87 5.74 0.93
CA VAL A 17 -10.71 4.72 1.98
C VAL A 17 -9.40 3.99 1.72
N THR A 18 -8.26 4.63 2.03
CA THR A 18 -6.86 4.13 2.14
C THR A 18 -5.83 5.22 1.78
N THR A 19 -6.09 6.47 2.14
CA THR A 19 -5.15 7.56 1.82
C THR A 19 -3.88 7.51 2.65
N VAL A 20 -2.78 7.09 2.02
CA VAL A 20 -1.41 7.41 2.47
C VAL A 20 -1.29 8.92 2.62
N SER A 21 -0.83 9.41 3.78
CA SER A 21 -0.56 10.84 4.03
C SER A 21 0.41 11.41 3.00
N GLN A 22 0.31 12.70 2.69
CA GLN A 22 1.22 13.32 1.72
C GLN A 22 2.68 13.31 2.20
N GLU A 23 2.90 13.42 3.51
CA GLU A 23 4.21 13.39 4.15
C GLU A 23 4.92 12.04 3.96
N ASP A 24 4.17 10.94 4.06
CA ASP A 24 4.76 9.60 3.91
C ASP A 24 5.17 9.30 2.46
N ARG A 25 4.55 9.97 1.48
CA ARG A 25 4.75 9.68 0.04
C ARG A 25 6.10 10.18 -0.44
N SER A 26 6.89 9.29 -1.02
CA SER A 26 8.13 9.64 -1.72
C SER A 26 7.97 9.76 -3.24
N GLY A 27 6.75 9.60 -3.74
CA GLY A 27 6.44 9.67 -5.16
C GLY A 27 4.94 9.50 -5.43
N ALA A 28 4.58 9.55 -6.71
CA ALA A 28 3.19 9.39 -7.13
C ALA A 28 2.74 7.92 -7.02
N SER A 29 1.51 7.72 -6.57
CA SER A 29 0.83 6.43 -6.66
C SER A 29 0.66 6.02 -8.12
N ARG A 30 0.76 4.72 -8.40
CA ARG A 30 0.66 4.16 -9.75
C ARG A 30 -0.07 2.83 -9.74
N ARG A 31 -0.68 2.48 -10.88
CA ARG A 31 -1.25 1.14 -11.07
C ARG A 31 -0.14 0.09 -11.07
N ALA A 32 -0.44 -1.07 -10.50
CA ALA A 32 0.43 -2.23 -10.41
C ALA A 32 -0.40 -3.51 -10.49
N ALA A 33 0.29 -4.64 -10.61
CA ALA A 33 -0.30 -5.96 -10.40
C ALA A 33 0.24 -6.53 -9.09
N CYS A 34 -0.65 -6.98 -8.20
CA CYS A 34 -0.31 -7.56 -6.92
C CYS A 34 -0.73 -9.02 -6.85
N GLN A 35 -0.02 -9.80 -6.03
CA GLN A 35 -0.35 -11.18 -5.72
C GLN A 35 -0.06 -11.44 -4.24
N ILE A 36 -1.05 -11.96 -3.53
CA ILE A 36 -0.99 -12.22 -2.09
C ILE A 36 -1.06 -13.74 -1.89
N ASP A 37 -0.15 -14.34 -1.14
CA ASP A 37 -0.13 -15.79 -0.85
C ASP A 37 -0.24 -16.70 -2.08
N GLY A 38 0.27 -16.26 -3.23
CA GLY A 38 0.24 -17.02 -4.47
C GLY A 38 -1.12 -17.08 -5.16
N THR A 39 -2.10 -16.25 -4.75
CA THR A 39 -3.40 -16.12 -5.44
C THR A 39 -3.25 -15.63 -6.88
N ALA A 40 -4.36 -15.54 -7.62
CA ALA A 40 -4.33 -14.91 -8.94
C ALA A 40 -3.84 -13.45 -8.84
N ARG A 41 -3.08 -12.99 -9.84
CA ARG A 41 -2.68 -11.58 -9.91
C ARG A 41 -3.92 -10.70 -10.05
N GLN A 42 -3.97 -9.63 -9.26
CA GLN A 42 -5.04 -8.63 -9.31
C GLN A 42 -4.46 -7.24 -9.49
N ASN A 43 -5.28 -6.32 -10.00
CA ASN A 43 -4.90 -4.91 -10.07
C ASN A 43 -4.82 -4.34 -8.65
N CYS A 44 -3.84 -3.49 -8.43
CA CYS A 44 -3.66 -2.74 -7.19
C CYS A 44 -3.10 -1.35 -7.47
N VAL A 45 -3.18 -0.48 -6.48
CA VAL A 45 -2.45 0.79 -6.47
C VAL A 45 -1.18 0.58 -5.63
N PHE A 46 -0.05 1.01 -6.16
CA PHE A 46 1.23 1.05 -5.46
C PHE A 46 1.57 2.50 -5.14
N THR A 47 1.85 2.77 -3.87
CA THR A 47 2.27 4.10 -3.40
C THR A 47 3.66 3.99 -2.77
N PRO A 48 4.72 4.59 -3.36
CA PRO A 48 6.05 4.59 -2.78
C PRO A 48 6.10 5.48 -1.53
N LEU A 49 6.76 5.00 -0.48
CA LEU A 49 6.88 5.67 0.81
C LEU A 49 8.34 5.96 1.15
N PHE A 50 8.59 7.06 1.86
CA PHE A 50 9.83 7.43 2.57
C PHE A 50 11.14 7.52 1.73
N GLY A 51 11.19 7.00 0.51
CA GLY A 51 12.35 7.03 -0.38
C GLY A 51 13.36 5.89 -0.16
N ASP A 52 13.12 5.00 0.79
CA ASP A 52 13.98 3.86 1.16
C ASP A 52 13.56 2.53 0.48
N GLY A 53 12.50 2.57 -0.32
CA GLY A 53 11.91 1.39 -0.95
C GLY A 53 10.70 0.83 -0.21
N SER A 54 10.28 1.46 0.89
CA SER A 54 9.00 1.21 1.55
C SER A 54 7.84 1.58 0.62
N PHE A 55 6.70 0.93 0.81
CA PHE A 55 5.53 1.16 -0.02
C PHE A 55 4.23 0.73 0.67
N GLN A 56 3.11 1.25 0.18
CA GLN A 56 1.79 0.70 0.44
C GLN A 56 1.21 0.14 -0.86
N ILE A 57 0.50 -0.97 -0.75
CA ILE A 57 -0.39 -1.47 -1.78
C ILE A 57 -1.84 -1.40 -1.32
N ASP A 58 -2.70 -0.96 -2.22
CA ASP A 58 -4.15 -0.90 -2.02
C ASP A 58 -4.79 -1.84 -3.05
N LEU A 59 -5.42 -2.90 -2.55
CA LEU A 59 -6.08 -3.92 -3.35
C LEU A 59 -7.50 -3.46 -3.73
N SER A 60 -8.08 -4.10 -4.74
CA SER A 60 -9.43 -3.76 -5.23
C SER A 60 -10.57 -4.12 -4.28
N ASP A 61 -10.30 -4.89 -3.23
CA ASP A 61 -11.25 -5.35 -2.21
C ASP A 61 -11.14 -4.55 -0.90
N ASP A 62 -10.66 -3.32 -0.98
CA ASP A 62 -10.41 -2.39 0.15
C ASP A 62 -9.39 -2.92 1.18
N THR A 63 -8.68 -4.01 0.88
CA THR A 63 -7.55 -4.47 1.68
C THR A 63 -6.29 -3.67 1.31
N ALA A 64 -5.54 -3.22 2.30
CA ALA A 64 -4.27 -2.56 2.07
C ALA A 64 -3.15 -3.11 2.97
N TYR A 65 -1.96 -3.21 2.39
CA TYR A 65 -0.75 -3.62 3.11
C TYR A 65 0.31 -2.56 2.97
N ARG A 66 0.92 -2.18 4.09
CA ARG A 66 2.09 -1.31 4.12
C ARG A 66 3.33 -2.12 4.47
N ILE A 67 4.37 -1.97 3.66
CA ILE A 67 5.66 -2.60 3.81
C ILE A 67 6.64 -1.48 4.16
N VAL A 68 7.25 -1.55 5.34
CA VAL A 68 8.26 -0.60 5.81
C VAL A 68 9.61 -1.30 5.86
N ILE A 69 10.60 -0.78 5.16
CA ILE A 69 11.95 -1.34 5.11
C ILE A 69 12.66 -0.98 6.41
N ASP A 70 12.99 -1.98 7.22
CA ASP A 70 13.69 -1.77 8.49
C ASP A 70 15.21 -1.71 8.26
N GLU A 71 15.71 -2.57 7.37
CA GLU A 71 17.11 -2.65 6.95
C GLU A 71 17.18 -3.28 5.54
N PRO A 72 18.33 -3.22 4.83
CA PRO A 72 18.44 -3.76 3.48
C PRO A 72 17.99 -5.24 3.39
N GLY A 73 16.86 -5.46 2.70
CA GLY A 73 16.30 -6.78 2.46
C GLY A 73 15.39 -7.33 3.57
N VAL A 74 15.11 -6.55 4.63
CA VAL A 74 14.18 -6.89 5.71
C VAL A 74 13.13 -5.80 5.85
N ALA A 75 11.88 -6.19 6.07
CA ALA A 75 10.77 -5.28 6.22
C ALA A 75 9.77 -5.74 7.27
N SER A 76 9.10 -4.78 7.87
CA SER A 76 7.89 -4.95 8.67
C SER A 76 6.67 -4.75 7.79
N VAL A 77 5.62 -5.54 8.01
CA VAL A 77 4.38 -5.46 7.23
C VAL A 77 3.21 -5.12 8.15
N PHE A 78 2.32 -4.27 7.66
CA PHE A 78 1.15 -3.80 8.38
C PHE A 78 -0.11 -4.00 7.54
N SER A 79 -1.18 -4.49 8.15
CA SER A 79 -2.52 -4.37 7.59
C SER A 79 -3.04 -2.96 7.85
N VAL A 80 -3.56 -2.31 6.82
CA VAL A 80 -3.98 -0.90 6.87
C VAL A 80 -5.50 -0.82 6.89
N PHE A 81 -6.04 -0.18 7.92
CA PHE A 81 -7.48 0.05 8.11
C PHE A 81 -7.83 1.55 8.09
N GLY A 82 -6.85 2.41 7.82
CA GLY A 82 -6.97 3.85 7.72
C GLY A 82 -5.60 4.53 7.73
N PRO A 83 -5.53 5.86 7.51
CA PRO A 83 -4.28 6.61 7.47
C PRO A 83 -3.41 6.40 8.72
N ASP A 84 -4.04 6.43 9.89
CA ASP A 84 -3.39 6.29 11.20
C ASP A 84 -3.73 4.95 11.90
N ASN A 85 -4.54 4.11 11.27
CA ASN A 85 -4.96 2.83 11.83
C ASN A 85 -4.30 1.68 11.07
N ARG A 86 -3.23 1.13 11.65
CA ARG A 86 -2.40 0.09 11.05
C ARG A 86 -2.07 -0.94 12.11
N ILE A 87 -2.19 -2.22 11.78
CA ILE A 87 -1.86 -3.33 12.69
C ILE A 87 -0.60 -4.01 12.17
N PRO A 88 0.49 -4.07 12.94
CA PRO A 88 1.68 -4.79 12.54
C PRO A 88 1.39 -6.30 12.46
N LEU A 89 1.76 -6.92 11.36
CA LEU A 89 1.97 -8.35 11.31
C LEU A 89 3.32 -8.57 11.99
N MET A 90 3.31 -9.09 13.22
CA MET A 90 4.45 -9.12 14.18
C MET A 90 5.75 -9.80 13.71
N TRP A 91 5.83 -10.17 12.44
CA TRP A 91 6.90 -10.94 11.84
C TRP A 91 7.63 -10.12 10.78
N SER A 92 8.94 -10.34 10.68
CA SER A 92 9.75 -9.76 9.62
C SER A 92 9.52 -10.49 8.31
N TYR A 93 9.55 -9.72 7.22
CA TYR A 93 9.51 -10.19 5.84
C TYR A 93 10.86 -9.93 5.21
N ARG A 94 11.28 -10.83 4.32
CA ARG A 94 12.50 -10.71 3.53
C ARG A 94 12.17 -10.64 2.07
N ARG A 95 12.96 -9.89 1.30
CA ARG A 95 12.83 -9.91 -0.16
C ARG A 95 13.27 -11.28 -0.69
N ASP A 96 12.42 -11.94 -1.46
CA ASP A 96 12.73 -13.23 -2.07
C ASP A 96 13.78 -13.05 -3.18
N SER A 97 14.90 -13.78 -3.06
CA SER A 97 16.01 -13.72 -4.02
C SER A 97 15.67 -14.34 -5.39
N ALA A 98 14.81 -15.36 -5.42
CA ALA A 98 14.33 -16.00 -6.65
C ALA A 98 13.16 -15.23 -7.26
N LYS A 99 12.39 -14.50 -6.44
CA LYS A 99 11.26 -13.65 -6.87
C LYS A 99 11.40 -12.23 -6.31
N PRO A 100 12.24 -11.36 -6.90
CA PRO A 100 12.55 -10.03 -6.36
C PRO A 100 11.34 -9.10 -6.17
N ALA A 101 10.22 -9.41 -6.84
CA ALA A 101 8.95 -8.72 -6.67
C ALA A 101 8.24 -9.03 -5.34
N CYS A 102 8.67 -10.06 -4.61
CA CYS A 102 7.98 -10.62 -3.45
C CYS A 102 8.72 -10.33 -2.14
N TRP A 103 7.93 -10.00 -1.12
CA TRP A 103 8.31 -9.99 0.28
C TRP A 103 7.65 -11.18 0.96
N VAL A 104 8.47 -12.02 1.61
CA VAL A 104 8.03 -13.30 2.15
C VAL A 104 8.46 -13.47 3.60
N THR A 105 7.69 -14.23 4.36
CA THR A 105 8.05 -14.70 5.70
C THR A 105 7.99 -16.22 5.75
N ASP A 106 8.91 -16.83 6.50
CA ASP A 106 8.96 -18.27 6.75
C ASP A 106 7.99 -18.72 7.85
N THR A 107 7.40 -17.76 8.57
CA THR A 107 6.42 -18.02 9.62
C THR A 107 5.16 -18.66 9.04
N ALA A 108 4.71 -19.77 9.64
CA ALA A 108 3.54 -20.52 9.19
C ALA A 108 2.21 -19.94 9.71
N ASP A 109 2.24 -19.23 10.84
CA ASP A 109 1.06 -18.75 11.57
C ASP A 109 0.72 -17.28 11.27
N VAL A 110 0.97 -16.84 10.04
CA VAL A 110 0.67 -15.48 9.58
C VAL A 110 0.03 -15.51 8.21
N SER A 111 -0.89 -14.58 7.96
CA SER A 111 -1.35 -14.24 6.62
C SER A 111 -1.35 -12.71 6.47
N PRO A 112 -0.81 -12.18 5.36
CA PRO A 112 -0.21 -12.92 4.24
C PRO A 112 1.21 -13.41 4.52
N ARG A 113 1.58 -14.59 4.04
CA ARG A 113 2.97 -15.11 4.04
C ARG A 113 3.82 -14.54 2.91
N ALA A 114 3.19 -14.13 1.81
CA ALA A 114 3.85 -13.56 0.64
C ALA A 114 3.06 -12.39 0.07
N ILE A 115 3.74 -11.27 -0.16
CA ILE A 115 3.20 -10.10 -0.86
C ILE A 115 4.11 -9.80 -2.04
N CYS A 116 3.58 -9.93 -3.25
CA CYS A 116 4.31 -9.65 -4.49
C CYS A 116 3.71 -8.46 -5.24
N VAL A 117 4.58 -7.57 -5.72
CA VAL A 117 4.18 -6.37 -6.49
C VAL A 117 4.96 -6.31 -7.80
N TYR A 118 4.21 -6.27 -8.89
CA TYR A 118 4.73 -6.22 -10.26
C TYR A 118 4.34 -4.89 -10.91
N ALA A 119 5.14 -4.43 -11.87
CA ALA A 119 4.74 -3.32 -12.73
C ALA A 119 3.41 -3.66 -13.42
N ALA A 120 2.54 -2.67 -13.62
CA ALA A 120 1.38 -2.84 -14.48
C ALA A 120 1.86 -3.19 -15.90
N ASN A 121 1.23 -4.20 -16.50
CA ASN A 121 1.41 -4.53 -17.92
C ASN A 121 0.62 -3.57 -18.81
#